data_AF-A0A2K6AZ01-F1
#
_entry.id   AF-A0A2K6AZ01-F1
#
_cell.length_a   1.000
_cell.length_b   1.000
_cell.length_c   1.000
_cell.angle_alpha   90.00
_cell.angle_beta   90.00
_cell.angle_gamma   90.00
#
_symmetry.space_group_name_H-M   'P 1'
#
loop_
_entity.id
_entity.type
_entity.pdbx_description
1 polymer ?
#
loop_
_entity_poly.entity_id
_entity_poly.type
_entity_poly.pdbx_seq_one_letter_code
_entity_poly.pdbx_strand_id
1 'polypeptide(L)'
;MRQKHYLEAAARGLHDSCPGQARYLLWAYTSSHDDKSTFEETCPYCFQLLVLDNSRVRLKPKAKLTPKIQKLLNREARNYTLSFKEAKIVKKFKDSKSVLNTYVWTVRIYLLLKEYKQNKETLLSTEKVT
;
A
#
# COMPACT_ATOMS: atom_id res chain seq x y z
N MET A 1 -2.31 -1.69 21.92
CA MET A 1 -1.52 -1.17 20.77
C MET A 1 -0.11 -1.75 20.68
N ARG A 2 0.65 -1.92 21.77
CA ARG A 2 2.08 -2.37 21.73
C ARG A 2 2.28 -3.83 21.29
N GLN A 3 1.37 -4.73 21.65
CA GLN A 3 1.49 -6.17 21.36
C GLN A 3 1.30 -6.51 19.87
N LYS A 4 0.55 -5.68 19.13
CA LYS A 4 0.26 -5.87 17.69
C LYS A 4 1.56 -5.82 16.86
N HIS A 5 2.30 -4.72 17.02
CA HIS A 5 3.57 -4.51 16.33
C HIS A 5 4.67 -5.47 16.78
N TYR A 6 4.57 -5.99 18.01
CA TYR A 6 5.52 -6.96 18.52
C TYR A 6 5.42 -8.32 17.81
N LEU A 7 4.20 -8.86 17.66
CA LEU A 7 3.99 -10.13 16.95
C LEU A 7 4.39 -10.04 15.47
N GLU A 8 4.08 -8.91 14.84
CA GLU A 8 4.52 -8.61 13.48
C GLU A 8 6.04 -8.58 13.34
N ALA A 9 6.72 -7.80 14.19
CA ALA A 9 8.18 -7.67 14.15
C ALA A 9 8.87 -9.02 14.41
N ALA A 10 8.35 -9.80 15.37
CA ALA A 10 8.85 -11.14 15.66
C ALA A 10 8.67 -12.09 14.46
N ALA A 11 7.52 -12.05 13.78
CA ALA A 11 7.29 -12.88 12.60
C ALA A 11 8.23 -12.52 11.44
N ARG A 12 8.52 -11.23 11.23
CA ARG A 12 9.50 -10.78 10.22
C ARG A 12 10.92 -11.23 10.56
N GLY A 13 11.33 -11.15 11.84
CA GLY A 13 12.65 -11.62 12.28
C GLY A 13 12.84 -13.14 12.20
N LEU A 14 11.76 -13.91 12.32
CA LEU A 14 11.79 -15.37 12.25
C LEU A 14 11.52 -15.93 10.84
N HIS A 15 11.20 -15.08 9.87
CA HIS A 15 10.82 -15.52 8.52
C HIS A 15 11.89 -16.42 7.87
N ASP A 16 13.16 -16.01 7.96
CA ASP A 16 14.27 -16.71 7.29
C ASP A 16 14.81 -17.89 8.12
N SER A 17 14.72 -17.82 9.44
CA SER A 17 15.26 -18.83 10.35
C SER A 17 14.26 -19.95 10.67
N CYS A 18 13.01 -19.60 10.94
CA CYS A 18 11.94 -20.53 11.29
C CYS A 18 10.60 -20.11 10.66
N PRO A 19 10.35 -20.45 9.38
CA PRO A 19 9.13 -20.05 8.68
C PRO A 19 7.85 -20.61 9.34
N GLY A 20 7.95 -21.74 10.04
CA GLY A 20 6.82 -22.31 10.79
C GLY A 20 6.37 -21.43 11.94
N GLN A 21 7.32 -20.93 12.76
CA GLN A 21 7.01 -20.01 13.86
C GLN A 21 6.53 -18.65 13.35
N ALA A 22 7.13 -18.14 12.27
CA ALA A 22 6.69 -16.90 11.63
C ALA A 22 5.22 -16.99 11.18
N ARG A 23 4.81 -18.11 10.54
CA ARG A 23 3.41 -18.34 10.14
C ARG A 23 2.47 -18.42 11.32
N TYR A 24 2.86 -19.10 12.41
CA TYR A 24 2.04 -19.20 13.61
C TYR A 24 1.79 -17.84 14.26
N LEU A 25 2.82 -17.01 14.36
CA LEU A 25 2.71 -15.65 14.90
C LEU A 25 1.81 -14.76 14.02
N LEU A 26 1.92 -14.88 12.69
CA LEU A 26 1.04 -14.17 11.75
C LEU A 26 -0.41 -14.63 11.84
N TRP A 27 -0.66 -15.94 11.98
CA TRP A 27 -2.00 -16.47 12.22
C TRP A 27 -2.58 -15.93 13.52
N ALA A 28 -1.83 -15.99 14.63
CA ALA A 28 -2.27 -15.46 15.92
C ALA A 28 -2.58 -13.95 15.86
N TYR A 29 -1.77 -13.20 15.10
CA TYR A 29 -2.02 -11.80 14.80
C TYR A 29 -3.34 -11.59 14.02
N THR A 30 -3.60 -12.37 12.97
CA THR A 30 -4.84 -12.22 12.19
C THR A 30 -6.09 -12.69 12.92
N SER A 31 -6.02 -13.78 13.70
CA SER A 31 -7.16 -14.32 14.44
C SER A 31 -7.61 -13.48 15.63
N SER A 32 -6.72 -12.66 16.19
CA SER A 32 -7.04 -11.77 17.31
C SER A 32 -7.64 -10.42 16.87
N HIS A 33 -7.80 -10.19 15.55
CA HIS A 33 -8.20 -8.89 15.03
C HIS A 33 -9.26 -9.00 13.91
N ASP A 34 -10.44 -8.43 14.15
CA ASP A 34 -11.52 -8.26 13.15
C ASP A 34 -11.28 -7.11 12.16
N ASP A 35 -10.31 -6.25 12.45
CA ASP A 35 -9.91 -5.19 11.54
C ASP A 35 -9.31 -5.84 10.30
N LYS A 36 -9.84 -5.51 9.11
CA LYS A 36 -9.28 -5.88 7.80
C LYS A 36 -7.82 -5.50 7.78
N SER A 37 -6.97 -6.43 8.21
CA SER A 37 -5.57 -6.14 8.43
C SER A 37 -5.01 -5.71 7.08
N THR A 38 -4.42 -4.52 7.06
CA THR A 38 -3.73 -3.91 5.93
C THR A 38 -2.47 -4.67 5.52
N PHE A 39 -2.35 -5.92 5.96
CA PHE A 39 -1.24 -6.82 5.69
C PHE A 39 -1.34 -7.36 4.26
N GLU A 40 -1.15 -6.47 3.28
CA GLU A 40 -1.00 -6.83 1.88
C GLU A 40 0.24 -7.74 1.66
N GLU A 41 1.14 -7.82 2.65
CA GLU A 41 2.38 -8.60 2.66
C GLU A 41 2.21 -10.03 3.21
N THR A 42 1.01 -10.49 3.60
CA THR A 42 0.83 -11.87 4.12
C THR A 42 -0.26 -12.62 3.35
N CYS A 43 0.02 -13.88 3.04
CA CYS A 43 -0.94 -14.81 2.43
C CYS A 43 -2.12 -15.09 3.39
N PRO A 44 -3.38 -14.81 3.00
CA PRO A 44 -4.54 -14.99 3.89
C PRO A 44 -4.87 -16.45 4.20
N TYR A 45 -4.34 -17.40 3.41
CA TYR A 45 -4.60 -18.83 3.59
C TYR A 45 -3.48 -19.54 4.35
N CYS A 46 -2.25 -19.17 4.02
CA CYS A 46 -1.04 -19.86 4.43
C CYS A 46 -0.21 -19.08 5.45
N PHE A 47 -0.61 -17.84 5.76
CA PHE A 47 0.06 -16.91 6.67
C PHE A 47 1.56 -16.73 6.39
N GLN A 48 1.97 -17.02 5.16
CA GLN A 48 3.34 -16.81 4.71
C GLN A 48 3.54 -15.35 4.36
N LEU A 49 4.67 -14.80 4.79
CA LEU A 49 5.11 -13.47 4.39
C LEU A 49 5.44 -13.50 2.89
N LEU A 50 4.74 -12.66 2.14
CA LEU A 50 4.94 -12.41 0.72
C LEU A 50 6.03 -11.36 0.57
N VAL A 51 7.28 -11.78 0.75
CA VAL A 51 8.45 -10.94 0.44
C VAL A 51 8.48 -10.70 -1.08
N LEU A 52 8.75 -9.46 -1.49
CA LEU A 52 8.66 -9.00 -2.88
C LEU A 52 9.48 -9.87 -3.85
N ASP A 53 10.60 -10.44 -3.38
CA ASP A 53 11.55 -11.20 -4.21
C ASP A 53 11.20 -12.71 -4.31
N ASN A 54 10.47 -13.25 -3.32
CA ASN A 54 10.14 -14.69 -3.26
C ASN A 54 8.71 -14.99 -3.71
N SER A 55 7.91 -13.96 -4.02
CA SER A 55 6.51 -14.10 -4.38
C SER A 55 6.24 -13.56 -5.79
N ARG A 56 5.53 -14.35 -6.60
CA ARG A 56 5.17 -13.92 -7.96
C ARG A 56 3.99 -12.95 -7.90
N VAL A 57 4.27 -11.65 -7.94
CA VAL A 57 3.23 -10.62 -8.00
C VAL A 57 2.73 -10.44 -9.43
N ARG A 58 1.50 -10.89 -9.71
CA ARG A 58 0.83 -10.60 -10.99
C ARG A 58 -0.01 -9.35 -10.88
N LEU A 59 0.48 -8.26 -11.46
CA LEU A 59 -0.27 -7.01 -11.55
C LEU A 59 -1.44 -7.18 -12.51
N LYS A 60 -2.66 -6.93 -12.03
CA LYS A 60 -3.80 -6.73 -12.93
C LYS A 60 -3.75 -5.30 -13.44
N PRO A 61 -3.83 -5.08 -14.76
CA PRO A 61 -3.98 -3.73 -15.30
C PRO A 61 -5.18 -3.05 -14.64
N LYS A 62 -5.01 -1.78 -14.25
CA LYS A 62 -6.15 -0.98 -13.82
C LYS A 62 -7.19 -0.97 -14.94
N ALA A 63 -8.46 -1.10 -14.56
CA ALA A 63 -9.53 -1.04 -15.53
C ALA A 63 -9.41 0.27 -16.32
N LYS A 64 -9.56 0.21 -17.65
CA LYS A 64 -9.47 1.40 -18.49
C LYS A 64 -10.52 2.42 -18.05
N LEU A 65 -10.15 3.70 -18.06
CA LEU A 65 -11.11 4.78 -17.84
C LEU A 65 -12.07 4.83 -19.03
N THR A 66 -13.25 4.24 -18.86
CA THR A 66 -14.30 4.29 -19.88
C THR A 66 -15.12 5.58 -19.72
N PRO A 67 -15.77 6.09 -20.78
CA PRO A 67 -16.62 7.26 -20.69
C PRO A 67 -17.73 7.13 -19.63
N LYS A 68 -18.23 5.91 -19.43
CA LYS A 68 -19.22 5.60 -18.37
C LYS A 68 -18.63 5.83 -16.97
N ILE A 69 -17.43 5.31 -16.70
CA ILE A 69 -16.75 5.52 -15.42
C ILE A 69 -16.44 7.00 -15.21
N GLN A 70 -15.97 7.70 -16.24
CA GLN A 70 -15.69 9.13 -16.16
C GLN A 70 -16.94 9.95 -15.81
N LYS A 71 -18.09 9.65 -16.44
CA LYS A 71 -19.37 10.29 -16.09
C LYS A 71 -19.78 10.04 -14.65
N LEU A 72 -19.63 8.81 -14.15
CA LEU A 72 -19.96 8.47 -12.76
C LEU A 72 -19.02 9.17 -11.77
N LEU A 73 -17.72 9.24 -12.06
CA LEU A 73 -16.75 9.98 -11.25
C LEU A 73 -17.06 11.48 -11.22
N ASN A 74 -17.43 12.07 -12.35
CA ASN A 74 -17.83 13.48 -12.41
C ASN A 74 -19.10 13.77 -11.63
N ARG A 75 -20.06 12.83 -11.61
CA ARG A 75 -21.27 12.93 -10.78
C ARG A 75 -20.94 12.84 -9.28
N GLU A 76 -20.10 11.88 -8.90
CA GLU A 76 -19.64 11.72 -7.52
C GLU A 76 -18.87 12.96 -7.04
N ALA A 77 -18.01 13.55 -7.88
CA ALA A 77 -17.26 14.77 -7.56
C ALA A 77 -18.15 16.00 -7.37
N ARG A 78 -19.35 16.01 -7.97
CA ARG A 78 -20.39 17.03 -7.77
C ARG A 78 -21.35 16.68 -6.62
N ASN A 79 -21.04 15.65 -5.83
CA ASN A 79 -21.83 15.14 -4.71
C ASN A 79 -23.24 14.65 -5.09
N TYR A 80 -23.45 14.19 -6.32
CA TYR A 80 -24.71 13.54 -6.70
C TYR A 80 -24.81 12.13 -6.12
N THR A 81 -26.00 11.76 -5.65
CA THR A 81 -26.29 10.40 -5.17
C THR A 81 -26.20 9.39 -6.32
N LEU A 82 -25.30 8.42 -6.19
CA LEU A 82 -25.18 7.31 -7.12
C LEU A 82 -26.08 6.15 -6.70
N SER A 83 -26.63 5.43 -7.66
CA SER A 83 -27.31 4.16 -7.36
C SER A 83 -26.31 3.12 -6.82
N PHE A 84 -26.81 2.12 -6.09
CA PHE A 84 -25.95 1.04 -5.56
C PHE A 84 -25.09 0.36 -6.64
N LYS A 85 -25.66 0.14 -7.84
CA LYS A 85 -24.94 -0.45 -8.97
C LYS A 85 -23.82 0.46 -9.49
N GLU A 86 -24.09 1.76 -9.59
CA GLU A 86 -23.11 2.76 -10.03
C GLU A 86 -21.99 2.94 -9.00
N ALA A 87 -22.35 3.05 -7.72
CA ALA A 87 -21.41 3.14 -6.61
C ALA A 87 -20.49 1.92 -6.56
N LYS A 88 -21.02 0.71 -6.80
CA LYS A 88 -20.22 -0.52 -6.89
C LYS A 88 -19.20 -0.48 -8.04
N ILE A 89 -19.57 0.07 -9.19
CA ILE A 89 -18.67 0.24 -10.34
C ILE A 89 -17.56 1.23 -10.03
N VAL A 90 -17.91 2.40 -9.47
CA VAL A 90 -16.95 3.44 -9.08
C VAL A 90 -15.99 2.92 -8.02
N LYS A 91 -16.50 2.24 -7.00
CA LYS A 91 -15.70 1.59 -5.96
C LYS A 91 -14.71 0.58 -6.56
N LYS A 92 -15.18 -0.33 -7.43
CA LYS A 92 -14.29 -1.30 -8.11
C LYS A 92 -13.20 -0.62 -8.94
N PHE A 93 -13.50 0.51 -9.58
CA PHE A 93 -12.51 1.29 -10.34
C PHE A 93 -11.50 2.00 -9.43
N LYS A 94 -11.94 2.60 -8.32
CA LYS A 94 -11.05 3.23 -7.33
C LYS A 94 -10.15 2.21 -6.63
N ASP A 95 -10.71 1.08 -6.23
CA ASP A 95 -10.01 -0.02 -5.57
C ASP A 95 -9.01 -0.71 -6.53
N SER A 96 -9.19 -0.57 -7.84
CA SER A 96 -8.22 -1.05 -8.82
C SER A 96 -6.97 -0.16 -8.84
N LYS A 97 -5.94 -0.58 -8.11
CA LYS A 97 -4.61 0.04 -8.10
C LYS A 97 -3.84 -0.39 -9.38
N SER A 98 -3.50 0.55 -10.26
CA SER A 98 -2.41 0.35 -11.24
C SER A 98 -1.10 0.68 -10.57
N VAL A 99 -0.24 -0.31 -10.41
CA VAL A 99 1.11 -0.11 -9.86
C VAL A 99 1.97 0.84 -10.71
N LEU A 100 1.67 1.02 -12.01
CA LEU A 100 2.30 2.06 -12.84
C LEU A 100 2.11 3.48 -12.30
N ASN A 101 0.92 3.81 -11.77
CA ASN A 101 0.70 5.13 -11.19
C ASN A 101 1.42 5.27 -9.83
N THR A 102 1.55 4.15 -9.10
CA THR A 102 2.27 4.10 -7.83
C THR A 102 3.77 4.28 -8.03
N TYR A 103 4.41 3.59 -9.00
CA TYR A 103 5.83 3.79 -9.32
C TYR A 103 6.13 5.20 -9.80
N VAL A 104 5.29 5.79 -10.66
CA VAL A 104 5.50 7.17 -11.12
C VAL A 104 5.37 8.16 -9.95
N TRP A 105 4.40 7.94 -9.04
CA TRP A 105 4.27 8.78 -7.85
C TRP A 105 5.40 8.59 -6.84
N THR A 106 5.80 7.35 -6.55
CA THR A 106 6.86 7.06 -5.57
C THR A 106 8.21 7.55 -6.07
N VAL A 107 8.55 7.33 -7.34
CA VAL A 107 9.78 7.88 -7.95
C VAL A 107 9.75 9.40 -7.92
N ARG A 108 8.61 10.04 -8.24
CA ARG A 108 8.49 11.51 -8.21
C ARG A 108 8.63 12.09 -6.80
N ILE A 109 8.03 11.45 -5.79
CA ILE A 109 8.19 11.85 -4.38
C ILE A 109 9.63 11.65 -3.93
N TYR A 110 10.26 10.53 -4.30
CA TYR A 110 11.64 10.24 -3.93
C TYR A 110 12.62 11.26 -4.51
N LEU A 111 12.41 11.67 -5.77
CA LEU A 111 13.18 12.74 -6.42
C LEU A 111 12.97 14.09 -5.73
N LEU A 112 11.72 14.46 -5.42
CA LEU A 112 11.42 15.71 -4.70
C LEU A 112 12.03 15.75 -3.30
N LEU A 113 12.02 14.64 -2.57
CA LEU A 113 12.68 14.54 -1.26
C LEU A 113 14.20 14.63 -1.36
N LYS A 114 14.78 14.10 -2.45
CA LYS A 114 16.22 14.20 -2.72
C LYS A 114 16.62 15.64 -3.03
N GLU A 115 15.86 16.33 -3.89
CA GLU A 115 16.06 17.76 -4.19
C GLU A 115 15.90 18.63 -2.94
N TYR A 116 14.89 18.37 -2.11
CA TYR A 116 14.70 19.09 -0.85
C TYR A 116 15.88 18.91 0.12
N LYS A 117 16.40 17.68 0.26
CA LYS A 117 17.60 17.42 1.08
C LYS A 117 18.83 18.14 0.54
N GLN A 118 19.07 18.08 -0.77
CA GLN A 118 20.18 18.78 -1.40
C GLN A 118 20.08 20.30 -1.19
N ASN A 119 18.91 20.89 -1.41
CA ASN A 119 18.68 22.31 -1.20
C ASN A 119 18.85 22.73 0.28
N LYS A 120 18.48 21.86 1.22
CA LYS A 120 18.66 22.12 2.66
C LYS A 120 20.14 22.06 3.06
N GLU A 121 20.90 21.11 2.52
CA GLU A 121 22.35 21.00 2.74
C GLU A 121 23.10 22.21 2.15
N THR A 122 22.68 22.72 0.99
CA THR A 122 23.26 23.94 0.39
C THR A 122 22.93 25.22 1.16
N LEU A 123 21.75 25.31 1.78
CA LEU A 123 21.38 26.48 2.61
C LEU A 123 22.18 26.52 3.93
N LEU A 124 22.37 25.34 4.55
CA LEU A 124 23.16 25.19 5.77
C LEU A 124 24.66 25.41 5.55
N SER A 125 25.17 25.20 4.34
CA SER A 125 26.56 25.53 4.01
C SER A 125 26.76 27.02 3.73
N THR A 126 25.76 27.72 3.18
CA THR A 126 25.83 29.17 2.99
C THR A 126 25.71 29.96 4.30
N GLU A 127 24.93 29.49 5.27
CA GLU A 127 24.83 30.13 6.61
C GLU A 127 26.09 29.97 7.46
N LYS A 128 26.93 28.98 7.19
CA LYS A 128 28.17 28.72 7.94
C LYS A 128 29.40 29.49 7.40
N VAL A 129 29.24 30.22 6.31
CA VAL A 129 30.32 30.97 5.63
C VAL A 129 30.21 32.48 5.84
N THR A 130 29.13 32.96 6.47
CA THR A 130 28.96 34.32 7.02
C THR A 130 29.15 34.32 8.52
#